data_AF-A0A0P7ZTQ6-F1
#
_entry.id   AF-A0A0P7ZTQ6-F1
#
_cell.length_a   1.000
_cell.length_b   1.000
_cell.length_c   1.000
_cell.angle_alpha   90.00
_cell.angle_beta   90.00
_cell.angle_gamma   90.00
#
_symmetry.space_group_name_H-M   'P 1'
#
loop_
_entity.id
_entity.type
_entity.pdbx_description
1 polymer ?
#
loop_
_entity_poly.entity_id
_entity_poly.type
_entity_poly.pdbx_seq_one_letter_code
_entity_poly.pdbx_strand_id
1 'polypeptide(L)'
;MPQELVSRKTRNKFREFLVSWTTLRKINDLFDNHAIKHIQLSQDQLPSGERRALVKCYYASVDWSNPQDVRRILNVFADILNEIPTTEEEEKQKLVRHLEEDGYVYNDEQIVSRKLDTALISAIAKASLDTEHLNIYVDRINASVETDPALAIGSTKDLIEATLKTILNGCSFEYDDKKENIPKLLKKVQKVLQLTAKEVDGSKKRCRRYKKSSEQYWVYCY
;
A
#
# COMPACT_ATOMS: atom_id res chain seq x y z
N MET A 1 -7.47 -3.35 -20.49
CA MET A 1 -8.29 -3.49 -19.27
C MET A 1 -7.39 -3.17 -18.09
N PRO A 2 -7.76 -2.25 -17.18
CA PRO A 2 -6.98 -1.98 -15.99
C PRO A 2 -6.85 -3.27 -15.15
N GLN A 3 -5.66 -3.51 -14.60
CA GLN A 3 -5.40 -4.69 -13.80
C GLN A 3 -6.08 -4.52 -12.44
N GLU A 4 -7.07 -5.37 -12.15
CA GLU A 4 -7.73 -5.42 -10.84
C GLU A 4 -6.71 -5.78 -9.74
N LEU A 5 -6.71 -5.05 -8.62
CA LEU A 5 -5.71 -5.20 -7.55
C LEU A 5 -5.97 -6.40 -6.62
N VAL A 6 -7.23 -6.80 -6.47
CA VAL A 6 -7.67 -7.99 -5.72
C VAL A 6 -8.34 -8.94 -6.69
N SER A 7 -8.02 -10.23 -6.70
CA SER A 7 -8.60 -11.15 -7.67
C SER A 7 -10.07 -11.46 -7.38
N ARG A 8 -10.83 -11.80 -8.43
CA ARG A 8 -12.21 -12.28 -8.30
C ARG A 8 -12.33 -13.51 -7.39
N LYS A 9 -11.29 -14.37 -7.38
CA LYS A 9 -11.21 -15.56 -6.54
C LYS A 9 -11.25 -15.17 -5.06
N THR A 10 -10.39 -14.25 -4.64
CA THR A 10 -10.33 -13.74 -3.26
C THR A 10 -11.65 -13.08 -2.86
N ARG A 11 -12.20 -12.20 -3.70
CA ARG A 11 -13.49 -11.55 -3.43
C ARG A 11 -14.62 -12.55 -3.20
N ASN A 12 -14.70 -13.58 -4.04
CA ASN A 12 -15.72 -14.62 -3.90
C ASN A 12 -15.55 -15.40 -2.60
N LYS A 13 -14.32 -15.71 -2.18
CA LYS A 13 -14.05 -16.42 -0.92
C LYS A 13 -14.50 -15.61 0.30
N PHE A 14 -14.15 -14.33 0.35
CA PHE A 14 -14.63 -13.43 1.40
C PHE A 14 -16.16 -13.25 1.39
N ARG A 15 -16.78 -13.17 0.20
CA ARG A 15 -18.25 -13.11 0.10
C ARG A 15 -18.90 -14.36 0.69
N GLU A 16 -18.45 -15.56 0.30
CA GLU A 16 -19.06 -16.79 0.81
C GLU A 16 -18.87 -16.91 2.33
N PHE A 17 -17.70 -16.52 2.85
CA PHE A 17 -17.45 -16.47 4.30
C PHE A 17 -18.40 -15.51 5.03
N LEU A 18 -18.52 -14.26 4.56
CA LEU A 18 -19.43 -13.27 5.13
C LEU A 18 -20.87 -13.78 5.17
N VAL A 19 -21.32 -14.37 4.06
CA VAL A 19 -22.69 -14.88 3.92
C VAL A 19 -22.98 -16.01 4.88
N SER A 20 -22.03 -16.93 5.11
CA SER A 20 -22.20 -18.05 6.04
C SER A 20 -22.10 -17.63 7.50
N TRP A 21 -21.18 -16.72 7.82
CA TRP A 21 -20.77 -16.44 9.21
C TRP A 21 -21.53 -15.26 9.85
N THR A 22 -22.05 -14.32 9.04
CA THR A 22 -22.64 -13.07 9.56
C THR A 22 -24.13 -12.89 9.24
N THR A 23 -24.73 -11.86 9.85
CA THR A 23 -26.10 -11.39 9.58
C THR A 23 -26.09 -10.20 8.62
N LEU A 24 -27.24 -9.87 8.01
CA LEU A 24 -27.38 -8.69 7.14
C LEU A 24 -26.94 -7.40 7.83
N ARG A 25 -27.34 -7.23 9.10
CA ARG A 25 -26.95 -6.06 9.90
C ARG A 25 -25.44 -5.97 10.04
N LYS A 26 -24.80 -7.08 10.40
CA LYS A 26 -23.34 -7.12 10.57
C LYS A 26 -22.60 -6.84 9.26
N ILE A 27 -23.13 -7.30 8.12
CA ILE A 27 -22.59 -6.95 6.81
C ILE A 27 -22.68 -5.43 6.59
N ASN A 28 -23.83 -4.79 6.81
CA ASN A 28 -23.93 -3.34 6.68
C ASN A 28 -22.91 -2.63 7.58
N ASP A 29 -22.87 -2.98 8.87
CA ASP A 29 -21.98 -2.36 9.85
C ASP A 29 -20.50 -2.46 9.40
N LEU A 30 -20.07 -3.64 8.92
CA LEU A 30 -18.69 -3.84 8.44
C LEU A 30 -18.33 -2.92 7.27
N PHE A 31 -19.20 -2.79 6.27
CA PHE A 31 -18.88 -1.98 5.09
C PHE A 31 -19.07 -0.48 5.34
N ASP A 32 -20.10 -0.10 6.08
CA ASP A 32 -20.44 1.30 6.38
C ASP A 32 -19.39 1.94 7.31
N ASN A 33 -18.83 1.17 8.27
CA ASN A 33 -17.73 1.62 9.14
C ASN A 33 -16.47 2.03 8.34
N HIS A 34 -16.29 1.48 7.14
CA HIS A 34 -15.19 1.82 6.23
C HIS A 34 -15.61 2.78 5.11
N ALA A 35 -16.75 3.45 5.27
CA ALA A 35 -17.32 4.42 4.33
C ALA A 35 -17.52 3.86 2.91
N ILE A 36 -17.77 2.55 2.79
CA ILE A 36 -18.06 1.90 1.51
C ILE A 36 -19.56 1.99 1.31
N LYS A 37 -19.99 2.67 0.25
CA LYS A 37 -21.42 2.74 -0.11
C LYS A 37 -21.83 1.46 -0.82
N HIS A 38 -23.09 1.07 -0.77
CA HIS A 38 -23.64 0.08 -1.70
C HIS A 38 -24.46 0.79 -2.78
N ILE A 39 -24.55 0.17 -3.96
CA ILE A 39 -25.42 0.65 -5.04
C ILE A 39 -26.64 -0.25 -5.20
N GLN A 40 -27.76 0.34 -5.62
CA GLN A 40 -28.96 -0.44 -5.96
C GLN A 40 -28.72 -1.13 -7.31
N LEU A 41 -28.73 -2.47 -7.32
CA LEU A 41 -28.68 -3.27 -8.55
C LEU A 41 -30.08 -3.78 -8.90
N SER A 42 -30.32 -3.98 -10.20
CA SER A 42 -31.56 -4.56 -10.70
C SER A 42 -31.69 -6.04 -10.28
N GLN A 43 -32.92 -6.54 -10.11
CA GLN A 43 -33.18 -7.88 -9.58
C GLN A 43 -32.57 -9.01 -10.44
N ASP A 44 -32.49 -8.82 -11.76
CA ASP A 44 -31.86 -9.72 -12.72
C ASP A 44 -30.34 -9.87 -12.52
N GLN A 45 -29.72 -8.87 -11.90
CA GLN A 45 -28.29 -8.88 -11.59
C GLN A 45 -28.00 -9.45 -10.20
N LEU A 46 -28.99 -9.65 -9.33
CA LEU A 46 -28.75 -10.09 -7.96
C LEU A 46 -28.71 -11.63 -7.86
N PRO A 47 -27.75 -12.21 -7.09
CA PRO A 47 -27.74 -13.63 -6.80
C PRO A 47 -28.90 -14.00 -5.86
N SER A 48 -29.21 -15.29 -5.79
CA SER A 48 -30.16 -15.79 -4.78
C SER A 48 -29.60 -15.63 -3.36
N GLY A 49 -30.46 -15.17 -2.46
CA GLY A 49 -30.15 -14.96 -1.04
C GLY A 49 -29.77 -13.52 -0.70
N GLU A 50 -30.45 -12.96 0.30
CA GLU A 50 -30.35 -11.55 0.69
C GLU A 50 -28.92 -11.12 1.05
N ARG A 51 -28.17 -11.96 1.78
CA ARG A 51 -26.79 -11.62 2.18
C ARG A 51 -25.83 -11.56 0.99
N ARG A 52 -25.95 -12.49 0.03
CA ARG A 52 -25.13 -12.48 -1.19
C ARG A 52 -25.46 -11.28 -2.07
N ALA A 53 -26.74 -10.95 -2.16
CA ALA A 53 -27.21 -9.77 -2.86
C ALA A 53 -26.62 -8.49 -2.25
N LEU A 54 -26.69 -8.35 -0.92
CA LEU A 54 -26.14 -7.21 -0.20
C LEU A 54 -24.64 -7.03 -0.43
N VAL A 55 -23.83 -8.08 -0.25
CA VAL A 55 -22.39 -8.02 -0.52
C VAL A 55 -22.11 -7.68 -1.99
N LYS A 56 -22.93 -8.16 -2.92
CA LYS A 56 -22.79 -7.80 -4.34
C LYS A 56 -23.03 -6.32 -4.58
N CYS A 57 -24.03 -5.72 -3.92
CA CYS A 57 -24.30 -4.28 -4.01
C CYS A 57 -23.13 -3.44 -3.47
N TYR A 58 -22.46 -3.88 -2.40
CA TYR A 58 -21.22 -3.24 -1.92
C TYR A 58 -20.07 -3.44 -2.89
N TYR A 59 -19.81 -4.66 -3.37
CA TYR A 59 -18.69 -4.91 -4.29
C TYR A 59 -18.83 -4.21 -5.65
N ALA A 60 -20.06 -3.92 -6.06
CA ALA A 60 -20.33 -3.22 -7.32
C ALA A 60 -20.08 -1.70 -7.24
N SER A 61 -20.00 -1.12 -6.04
CA SER A 61 -19.65 0.30 -5.86
C SER A 61 -18.14 0.55 -5.84
N VAL A 62 -17.33 -0.49 -5.67
CA VAL A 62 -15.89 -0.43 -5.49
C VAL A 62 -15.20 -0.44 -6.85
N ASP A 63 -14.34 0.55 -7.12
CA ASP A 63 -13.39 0.47 -8.22
C ASP A 63 -12.16 -0.37 -7.80
N TRP A 64 -12.14 -1.62 -8.26
CA TRP A 64 -11.07 -2.57 -7.94
C TRP A 64 -9.72 -2.28 -8.62
N SER A 65 -9.66 -1.27 -9.48
CA SER A 65 -8.41 -0.74 -10.03
C SER A 65 -7.89 0.48 -9.25
N ASN A 66 -8.74 1.10 -8.42
CA ASN A 66 -8.38 2.23 -7.57
C ASN A 66 -7.77 1.77 -6.23
N PRO A 67 -6.51 2.15 -5.91
CA PRO A 67 -5.87 1.76 -4.65
C PRO A 67 -6.59 2.21 -3.39
N GLN A 68 -7.28 3.36 -3.40
CA GLN A 68 -7.98 3.88 -2.21
C GLN A 68 -9.23 3.06 -1.90
N ASP A 69 -10.03 2.73 -2.92
CA ASP A 69 -11.22 1.89 -2.78
C ASP A 69 -10.83 0.48 -2.34
N VAL A 70 -9.78 -0.08 -2.93
CA VAL A 70 -9.24 -1.38 -2.55
C VAL A 70 -8.73 -1.36 -1.11
N ARG A 71 -8.07 -0.28 -0.66
CA ARG A 71 -7.61 -0.16 0.74
C ARG A 71 -8.77 -0.21 1.74
N ARG A 72 -9.90 0.46 1.45
CA ARG A 72 -11.09 0.39 2.30
C ARG A 72 -11.62 -1.03 2.40
N ILE A 73 -11.69 -1.75 1.28
CA ILE A 73 -12.11 -3.16 1.27
C ILE A 73 -11.13 -4.05 2.03
N LEU A 74 -9.82 -3.82 1.90
CA LEU A 74 -8.83 -4.58 2.67
C LEU A 74 -8.97 -4.34 4.17
N ASN A 75 -9.37 -3.15 4.61
CA ASN A 75 -9.68 -2.93 6.02
C ASN A 75 -10.91 -3.73 6.46
N VAL A 76 -11.97 -3.80 5.63
CA VAL A 76 -13.12 -4.68 5.90
C VAL A 76 -12.67 -6.15 6.00
N PHE A 77 -11.79 -6.61 5.11
CA PHE A 77 -11.24 -7.96 5.16
C PHE A 77 -10.40 -8.19 6.42
N ALA A 78 -9.65 -7.20 6.88
CA ALA A 78 -8.89 -7.27 8.12
C ALA A 78 -9.81 -7.41 9.33
N ASP A 79 -10.87 -6.59 9.43
CA ASP A 79 -11.88 -6.70 10.49
C ASP A 79 -12.54 -8.07 10.51
N ILE A 80 -12.88 -8.60 9.34
CA ILE A 80 -13.41 -9.97 9.22
C ILE A 80 -12.42 -10.98 9.82
N LEU A 81 -11.14 -10.93 9.43
CA LEU A 81 -10.11 -11.84 9.94
C LEU A 81 -9.86 -11.69 11.45
N ASN A 82 -10.05 -10.49 12.00
CA ASN A 82 -9.92 -10.19 13.42
C ASN A 82 -11.07 -10.78 14.24
N GLU A 83 -12.27 -10.85 13.64
CA GLU A 83 -13.45 -11.39 14.30
C GLU A 83 -13.56 -12.93 14.25
N ILE A 84 -12.77 -13.59 13.40
CA ILE A 84 -12.73 -15.06 13.36
C ILE A 84 -12.18 -15.59 14.69
N PRO A 85 -12.92 -16.44 15.42
CA PRO A 85 -12.44 -16.99 16.67
C PRO A 85 -11.22 -17.89 16.44
N THR A 86 -10.34 -17.98 17.43
CA THR A 86 -9.13 -18.84 17.37
C THR A 86 -9.44 -20.32 17.15
N THR A 87 -10.67 -20.76 17.43
CA THR A 87 -11.14 -22.12 17.13
C THR A 87 -11.33 -22.39 15.63
N GLU A 88 -11.46 -21.35 14.81
CA GLU A 88 -11.63 -21.43 13.35
C GLU A 88 -10.37 -20.96 12.60
N GLU A 89 -9.20 -21.11 13.21
CA GLU A 89 -7.92 -20.65 12.65
C GLU A 89 -7.62 -21.24 11.25
N GLU A 90 -8.08 -22.46 10.97
CA GLU A 90 -7.92 -23.06 9.64
C GLU A 90 -8.68 -22.29 8.55
N GLU A 91 -9.89 -21.80 8.84
CA GLU A 91 -10.66 -20.99 7.90
C GLU A 91 -10.04 -19.60 7.72
N LYS A 92 -9.56 -19.01 8.81
CA LYS A 92 -8.77 -17.76 8.77
C LYS A 92 -7.56 -17.90 7.85
N GLN A 93 -6.77 -18.97 8.02
CA GLN A 93 -5.59 -19.23 7.20
C GLN A 93 -5.92 -19.45 5.72
N LYS A 94 -7.06 -20.08 5.39
CA LYS A 94 -7.52 -20.23 4.00
C LYS A 94 -7.80 -18.86 3.35
N LEU A 95 -8.44 -17.94 4.07
CA LEU A 95 -8.69 -16.58 3.59
C LEU A 95 -7.38 -15.79 3.43
N VAL A 96 -6.48 -15.87 4.42
CA VAL A 96 -5.15 -15.24 4.36
C VAL A 96 -4.36 -15.71 3.15
N ARG A 97 -4.35 -17.02 2.86
CA ARG A 97 -3.65 -17.57 1.70
C ARG A 97 -4.12 -16.97 0.37
N HIS A 98 -5.42 -16.69 0.23
CA HIS A 98 -5.94 -16.01 -0.97
C HIS A 98 -5.48 -14.56 -1.08
N LEU A 99 -5.35 -13.85 0.04
CA LEU A 99 -4.74 -12.52 0.07
C LEU A 99 -3.26 -12.57 -0.32
N GLU A 100 -2.53 -13.58 0.15
CA GLU A 100 -1.12 -13.78 -0.22
C GLU A 100 -0.91 -14.06 -1.70
N GLU A 101 -1.80 -14.85 -2.32
CA GLU A 101 -1.83 -15.09 -3.77
C GLU A 101 -2.01 -13.77 -4.55
N ASP A 102 -2.78 -12.82 -4.02
CA ASP A 102 -2.99 -11.50 -4.59
C ASP A 102 -1.87 -10.49 -4.25
N GLY A 103 -0.88 -10.91 -3.45
CA GLY A 103 0.27 -10.08 -3.07
C GLY A 103 0.01 -9.18 -1.86
N TYR A 104 -0.84 -9.62 -0.94
CA TYR A 104 -1.06 -8.99 0.36
C TYR A 104 -0.56 -9.88 1.50
N VAL A 105 -0.27 -9.29 2.66
CA VAL A 105 0.10 -10.02 3.87
C VAL A 105 -0.77 -9.50 5.00
N TYR A 106 -1.28 -10.41 5.81
CA TYR A 106 -1.97 -10.07 7.04
C TYR A 106 -0.97 -10.11 8.20
N ASN A 107 -0.76 -8.97 8.86
CA ASN A 107 0.17 -8.80 9.97
C ASN A 107 -0.53 -8.02 11.09
N ASP A 108 -0.56 -8.60 12.30
CA ASP A 108 -1.06 -7.96 13.53
C ASP A 108 -2.29 -7.06 13.29
N GLU A 109 -3.40 -7.68 12.87
CA GLU A 109 -4.70 -7.04 12.63
C GLU A 109 -4.84 -6.20 11.36
N GLN A 110 -3.80 -6.08 10.53
CA GLN A 110 -3.84 -5.27 9.30
C GLN A 110 -3.45 -6.07 8.05
N ILE A 111 -4.05 -5.71 6.91
CA ILE A 111 -3.65 -6.24 5.60
C ILE A 111 -2.80 -5.20 4.87
N VAL A 112 -1.56 -5.58 4.54
CA VAL A 112 -0.59 -4.72 3.85
C VAL A 112 -0.20 -5.31 2.50
N SER A 113 0.11 -4.47 1.51
CA SER A 113 0.59 -4.98 0.21
C SER A 113 2.03 -5.45 0.31
N ARG A 114 2.28 -6.70 -0.11
CA ARG A 114 3.62 -7.30 -0.27
C ARG A 114 4.44 -6.59 -1.35
N LYS A 115 3.79 -5.94 -2.32
CA LYS A 115 4.42 -5.28 -3.48
C LYS A 115 5.04 -3.91 -3.18
N LEU A 116 4.77 -3.33 -2.02
CA LEU A 116 5.61 -2.25 -1.52
C LEU A 116 6.83 -2.90 -0.90
N ASP A 117 7.88 -3.00 -1.73
CA ASP A 117 9.15 -3.56 -1.35
C ASP A 117 9.51 -3.09 0.07
N THR A 118 9.68 -4.02 1.01
CA THR A 118 10.08 -3.69 2.39
C THR A 118 11.41 -2.94 2.39
N ALA A 119 12.22 -3.10 1.33
CA ALA A 119 13.37 -2.25 1.06
C ALA A 119 12.97 -0.79 0.75
N LEU A 120 11.90 -0.53 -0.01
CA LEU A 120 11.39 0.81 -0.29
C LEU A 120 10.71 1.43 0.93
N ILE A 121 9.86 0.70 1.67
CA ILE A 121 9.26 1.22 2.91
C ILE A 121 10.34 1.46 3.96
N SER A 122 11.28 0.55 4.15
CA SER A 122 12.38 0.76 5.09
C SER A 122 13.35 1.83 4.60
N ALA A 123 13.54 2.01 3.29
CA ALA A 123 14.28 3.13 2.73
C ALA A 123 13.54 4.45 2.96
N ILE A 124 12.22 4.52 2.76
CA ILE A 124 11.38 5.70 3.03
C ILE A 124 11.35 6.03 4.53
N ALA A 125 11.21 5.02 5.39
CA ALA A 125 11.20 5.17 6.84
C ALA A 125 12.59 5.53 7.41
N LYS A 126 13.68 4.95 6.85
CA LYS A 126 15.07 5.30 7.23
C LYS A 126 15.58 6.56 6.55
N ALA A 127 14.95 6.97 5.45
CA ALA A 127 15.26 8.18 4.73
C ALA A 127 14.94 9.42 5.56
N SER A 128 14.52 9.35 6.83
CA SER A 128 14.20 10.53 7.62
C SER A 128 13.36 11.52 6.79
N LEU A 129 12.39 10.97 6.04
CA LEU A 129 11.44 11.79 5.33
C LEU A 129 10.62 12.41 6.43
N ASP A 130 10.95 13.65 6.75
CA ASP A 130 10.26 14.43 7.73
C ASP A 130 8.78 14.46 7.31
N THR A 131 7.98 13.70 8.04
CA THR A 131 6.56 13.51 7.77
C THR A 131 5.80 14.82 7.87
N GLU A 132 6.30 15.78 8.65
CA GLU A 132 5.76 17.13 8.74
C GLU A 132 6.03 17.90 7.43
N HIS A 133 7.26 17.86 6.92
CA HIS A 133 7.58 18.44 5.61
C HIS A 133 6.83 17.76 4.46
N LEU A 134 6.66 16.44 4.48
CA LEU A 134 5.86 15.73 3.48
C LEU A 134 4.40 16.19 3.46
N ASN A 135 3.78 16.33 4.64
CA ASN A 135 2.41 16.80 4.74
C ASN A 135 2.26 18.23 4.18
N ILE A 136 3.25 19.11 4.39
CA ILE A 136 3.26 20.46 3.79
C ILE A 136 3.24 20.38 2.25
N TYR A 137 4.02 19.49 1.63
CA TYR A 137 4.00 19.32 0.17
C TYR A 137 2.67 18.73 -0.32
N VAL A 138 2.11 17.76 0.40
CA VAL A 138 0.81 17.13 0.07
C VAL A 138 -0.34 18.15 0.17
N ASP A 139 -0.39 18.94 1.24
CA ASP A 139 -1.41 19.96 1.45
C ASP A 139 -1.36 21.05 0.37
N ARG A 140 -0.15 21.48 -0.01
CA ARG A 140 0.05 22.44 -1.12
C ARG A 140 -0.42 21.90 -2.46
N ILE A 141 -0.13 20.63 -2.77
CA ILE A 141 -0.58 20.00 -4.01
C ILE A 141 -2.12 19.93 -4.02
N ASN A 142 -2.73 19.47 -2.93
CA ASN A 142 -4.19 19.35 -2.84
C ASN A 142 -4.91 20.71 -2.93
N ALA A 143 -4.36 21.76 -2.30
CA ALA A 143 -4.94 23.10 -2.35
C ALA A 143 -4.82 23.78 -3.72
N SER A 144 -3.82 23.40 -4.54
CA SER A 144 -3.53 24.03 -5.83
C SER A 144 -3.96 23.23 -7.04
N VAL A 145 -4.28 21.93 -6.93
CA VAL A 145 -4.55 21.06 -8.08
C VAL A 145 -5.73 21.53 -8.95
N GLU A 146 -6.77 22.11 -8.35
CA GLU A 146 -7.94 22.61 -9.09
C GLU A 146 -7.85 24.11 -9.43
N THR A 147 -7.03 24.88 -8.69
CA THR A 147 -7.02 26.35 -8.75
C THR A 147 -5.79 26.92 -9.44
N ASP A 148 -4.64 26.27 -9.32
CA ASP A 148 -3.38 26.63 -9.96
C ASP A 148 -2.56 25.37 -10.31
N PRO A 149 -2.83 24.77 -11.49
CA PRO A 149 -2.13 23.57 -11.94
C PRO A 149 -0.61 23.75 -12.07
N ALA A 150 -0.11 24.96 -12.34
CA ALA A 150 1.32 25.22 -12.46
C ALA A 150 2.02 25.11 -11.10
N LEU A 151 1.39 25.63 -10.04
CA LEU A 151 1.88 25.52 -8.67
C LEU A 151 1.84 24.08 -8.14
N ALA A 152 0.82 23.31 -8.49
CA ALA A 152 0.72 21.89 -8.14
C ALA A 152 1.85 21.07 -8.79
N ILE A 153 2.15 21.35 -10.07
CA ILE A 153 3.26 20.72 -10.80
C ILE A 153 4.59 21.09 -10.16
N GLY A 154 4.80 22.36 -9.81
CA GLY A 154 6.00 22.83 -9.10
C GLY A 154 6.20 22.12 -7.76
N SER A 155 5.14 22.06 -6.94
CA SER A 155 5.18 21.41 -5.63
C SER A 155 5.47 19.91 -5.73
N THR A 156 4.94 19.25 -6.76
CA THR A 156 5.23 17.83 -7.04
C THR A 156 6.69 17.63 -7.46
N LYS A 157 7.21 18.54 -8.28
CA LYS A 157 8.62 18.53 -8.71
C LYS A 157 9.55 18.64 -7.51
N ASP A 158 9.29 19.58 -6.61
CA ASP A 158 10.09 19.82 -5.41
C ASP A 158 10.06 18.60 -4.48
N LEU A 159 8.89 17.98 -4.31
CA LEU A 159 8.74 16.74 -3.55
C LEU A 159 9.55 15.57 -4.15
N ILE A 160 9.49 15.37 -5.46
CA ILE A 160 10.27 14.33 -6.15
C ILE A 160 11.77 14.60 -6.00
N GLU A 161 12.19 15.86 -6.11
CA GLU A 161 13.60 16.22 -5.95
C GLU A 161 14.09 15.97 -4.51
N ALA A 162 13.31 16.39 -3.51
CA ALA A 162 13.61 16.16 -2.10
C ALA A 162 13.74 14.66 -1.80
N THR A 163 12.78 13.84 -2.25
CA THR A 163 12.81 12.39 -2.01
C THR A 163 14.03 11.71 -2.66
N LEU A 164 14.39 12.07 -3.89
CA LEU A 164 15.58 11.52 -4.56
C LEU A 164 16.88 11.89 -3.83
N LYS A 165 17.01 13.16 -3.41
CA LYS A 165 18.16 13.66 -2.65
C LYS A 165 18.30 12.95 -1.30
N THR A 166 17.18 12.77 -0.62
CA THR A 166 17.13 12.05 0.66
C THR A 166 17.58 10.60 0.51
N ILE A 167 17.17 9.89 -0.55
CA ILE A 167 17.63 8.52 -0.83
C ILE A 167 19.15 8.49 -1.09
N LEU A 168 19.69 9.43 -1.88
CA LEU A 168 21.12 9.52 -2.16
C LEU A 168 21.93 9.81 -0.89
N ASN A 169 21.49 10.76 -0.07
CA ASN A 169 22.06 11.07 1.24
C ASN A 169 22.07 9.82 2.14
N GLY A 170 20.92 9.13 2.21
CA GLY A 170 20.75 7.88 2.95
C GLY A 170 21.53 6.69 2.38
N CYS A 171 22.14 6.81 1.21
CA CYS A 171 23.05 5.82 0.65
C CYS A 171 24.52 6.29 0.64
N SER A 172 24.80 7.46 1.23
CA SER A 172 26.12 8.12 1.23
C SER A 172 26.68 8.38 -0.18
N PHE A 173 25.81 8.73 -1.14
CA PHE A 173 26.20 9.14 -2.48
C PHE A 173 26.09 10.66 -2.65
N GLU A 174 27.13 11.27 -3.20
CA GLU A 174 27.17 12.71 -3.46
C GLU A 174 26.40 13.09 -4.73
N TYR A 175 25.75 14.24 -4.68
CA TYR A 175 25.12 14.92 -5.82
C TYR A 175 25.41 16.42 -5.77
N ASP A 176 25.40 17.05 -6.94
CA ASP A 176 25.54 18.50 -7.05
C ASP A 176 24.15 19.15 -7.03
N ASP A 177 23.82 19.79 -5.90
CA ASP A 177 22.54 20.47 -5.65
C ASP A 177 22.17 21.53 -6.71
N LYS A 178 23.15 22.08 -7.43
CA LYS A 178 22.93 23.16 -8.41
C LYS A 178 22.86 22.68 -9.85
N LYS A 179 23.33 21.46 -10.14
CA LYS A 179 23.46 20.95 -11.53
C LYS A 179 22.59 19.74 -11.84
N GLU A 180 22.02 19.12 -10.81
CA GLU A 180 21.24 17.90 -10.95
C GLU A 180 19.76 18.18 -10.94
N ASN A 181 19.13 17.96 -12.10
CA ASN A 181 17.69 17.94 -12.23
C ASN A 181 17.14 16.54 -11.93
N ILE A 182 15.83 16.46 -11.72
CA ILE A 182 15.12 15.20 -11.41
C ILE A 182 15.54 14.01 -12.30
N PRO A 183 15.62 14.13 -13.65
CA PRO A 183 16.05 13.01 -14.48
C PRO A 183 17.46 12.49 -14.17
N LYS A 184 18.40 13.39 -13.81
CA LYS A 184 19.76 13.00 -13.42
C LYS A 184 19.78 12.36 -12.04
N LEU A 185 19.09 12.96 -11.07
CA LEU A 185 18.95 12.40 -9.71
C LEU A 185 18.31 11.01 -9.75
N LEU A 186 17.25 10.84 -10.54
CA LEU A 186 16.57 9.56 -10.71
C LEU A 186 17.48 8.49 -11.32
N LYS A 187 18.26 8.83 -12.35
CA LYS A 187 19.26 7.90 -12.93
C LYS A 187 20.32 7.49 -11.91
N LYS A 188 20.75 8.40 -11.05
CA LYS A 188 21.69 8.07 -9.96
C LYS A 188 21.04 7.13 -8.95
N VAL A 189 19.84 7.45 -8.47
CA VAL A 189 19.09 6.60 -7.54
C VAL A 189 18.86 5.21 -8.12
N GLN A 190 18.45 5.09 -9.38
CA GLN A 190 18.28 3.80 -10.06
C GLN A 190 19.57 2.96 -10.09
N LYS A 191 20.73 3.61 -10.31
CA LYS A 191 22.05 2.94 -10.25
C LYS A 191 22.40 2.51 -8.82
N VAL A 192 22.15 3.37 -7.84
CA VAL A 192 22.45 3.11 -6.42
C VAL A 192 21.60 1.96 -5.88
N LEU A 193 20.32 1.92 -6.24
CA LEU A 193 19.36 0.90 -5.82
C LEU A 193 19.38 -0.37 -6.71
N GLN A 194 20.24 -0.41 -7.74
CA GLN A 194 20.35 -1.54 -8.69
C GLN A 194 19.02 -1.93 -9.36
N LEU A 195 18.15 -0.95 -9.64
CA LEU A 195 16.82 -1.17 -10.22
C LEU A 195 16.83 -1.37 -11.75
N THR A 196 18.00 -1.61 -12.36
CA THR A 196 18.14 -1.86 -13.79
C THR A 196 18.14 -3.35 -14.10
N ALA A 197 17.31 -3.75 -15.07
CA ALA A 197 17.04 -5.13 -15.50
C ALA A 197 18.25 -6.01 -15.88
N LYS A 198 19.47 -5.47 -15.90
CA LYS A 198 20.71 -6.18 -16.26
C LYS A 198 21.46 -6.83 -15.08
N GLU A 199 21.03 -6.64 -13.84
CA GLU A 199 21.75 -7.18 -12.66
C GLU A 199 20.91 -8.13 -11.78
N VAL A 200 19.93 -8.83 -12.37
CA VAL A 200 19.18 -9.89 -11.66
C VAL A 200 19.99 -11.19 -11.51
N ASP A 201 21.22 -11.24 -12.04
CA ASP A 201 22.13 -12.37 -11.84
C ASP A 201 23.42 -11.91 -11.13
N GLY A 202 23.44 -11.98 -9.79
CA GLY A 202 24.69 -11.97 -9.00
C GLY A 202 24.84 -11.01 -7.81
N SER A 203 23.88 -10.17 -7.44
CA SER A 203 24.10 -9.10 -6.43
C SER A 203 23.70 -9.47 -4.98
N LYS A 204 24.24 -10.58 -4.45
CA LYS A 204 24.20 -10.89 -2.99
C LYS A 204 25.11 -10.01 -2.11
N LYS A 205 25.72 -8.94 -2.64
CA LYS A 205 26.71 -8.12 -1.92
C LYS A 205 26.69 -6.66 -2.39
N ARG A 206 25.88 -5.80 -1.74
CA ARG A 206 26.30 -4.39 -1.48
C ARG A 206 25.42 -3.58 -0.52
N CYS A 207 24.20 -4.00 -0.20
CA CYS A 207 23.44 -3.41 0.92
C CYS A 207 23.74 -4.12 2.27
N ARG A 208 25.03 -4.31 2.59
CA ARG A 208 25.49 -4.90 3.86
C ARG A 208 26.41 -3.99 4.66
N ARG A 209 26.50 -2.69 4.32
CA ARG A 209 27.36 -1.73 5.03
C ARG A 209 26.66 -0.98 6.17
N TYR A 210 25.34 -1.07 6.29
CA TYR A 210 24.58 -0.48 7.40
C TYR A 210 24.63 -1.27 8.71
N LYS A 211 25.14 -2.52 8.71
CA LYS A 211 25.20 -3.36 9.91
C LYS A 211 26.56 -3.40 10.61
N LYS A 212 27.57 -2.64 10.14
CA LYS A 212 28.91 -2.60 10.77
C LYS A 212 29.30 -1.26 11.39
N SER A 213 28.49 -0.21 11.23
CA SER A 213 28.82 1.11 11.79
C SER A 213 28.04 1.47 13.06
N SER A 214 27.06 0.65 13.48
CA SER A 214 26.33 0.84 14.76
C SER A 214 26.90 0.03 15.93
N GLU A 215 27.90 -0.84 15.69
CA GLU A 215 28.57 -1.66 16.71
C GLU A 215 29.94 -1.09 17.13
N GLN A 216 30.35 0.06 16.59
CA GLN A 216 31.64 0.71 16.92
C GLN A 216 31.52 2.02 17.71
N TYR A 217 30.31 2.48 18.04
CA TYR A 217 30.10 3.73 18.79
C TYR A 217 29.59 3.53 20.24
N TRP A 218 29.76 2.34 20.82
CA TRP A 218 29.44 2.06 22.23
C TRP A 218 30.68 1.84 23.13
N VAL A 219 31.90 2.14 22.67
CA VAL A 219 33.14 1.90 23.46
C VAL A 219 33.94 3.17 23.78
N TYR A 220 33.52 4.36 23.34
CA TYR A 220 34.17 5.61 23.75
C TYR A 220 33.16 6.73 23.96
N CYS A 221 32.53 6.74 25.14
CA CYS A 221 32.14 7.92 25.92
C CYS A 221 31.61 7.45 27.28
N TYR A 222 32.38 7.78 28.33
CA TYR A 222 32.12 7.74 29.78
C TYR A 222 30.84 7.07 30.32
#